data_AF-A0A453QV83-F1
#
_entry.id   AF-A0A453QV83-F1
#
_cell.length_a   1.000
_cell.length_b   1.000
_cell.length_c   1.000
_cell.angle_alpha   90.00
_cell.angle_beta   90.00
_cell.angle_gamma   90.00
#
_symmetry.space_group_name_H-M   'P 1'
#
loop_
_entity.id
_entity.type
_entity.pdbx_description
1 polymer ?
#
loop_
_entity_poly.entity_id
_entity_poly.type
_entity_poly.pdbx_seq_one_letter_code
_entity_poly.pdbx_strand_id
1 'polypeptide(L)'
;FRSFGSTLPDKGAHECAHKLPNGIWLPFDFGDSHPDLPVLYLRGGAILPVGLPIQHVGEASLGDDLSLLVALDENGKAEGVLFEDAGDGYGFTQGDYLLTYYVAEVHSSVVSVKVLKTEGSLKRPKRNLNISILLGGGAMISSRGVDGEEVHFTMPSEFEVSSLVATSELDLKERLETIRPIPDMDEPSGQEGTELSKTLIVLKSGDWFLKIVPWIGGRIISMTHVPSDSQWLHSRIEIHGYEEYSGTEYRSAGCIEEYKIVRGHLEQSCVEESKVCLEGDIGGGLVLQRHISILTDNPKIVQIDSSIEA
;
A
#
# COMPACT_ATOMS: atom_id res chain seq x y z
N PHE A 1 -7.89 -5.19 -15.51
CA PHE A 1 -6.40 -5.11 -15.52
C PHE A 1 -5.85 -6.05 -14.45
N ARG A 2 -4.54 -6.26 -14.39
CA ARG A 2 -3.82 -6.96 -13.31
C ARG A 2 -2.68 -6.08 -12.81
N SER A 3 -2.34 -6.19 -11.54
CA SER A 3 -1.22 -5.52 -10.89
C SER A 3 -0.34 -6.55 -10.19
N PHE A 4 0.97 -6.41 -10.29
CA PHE A 4 1.93 -7.27 -9.60
C PHE A 4 2.90 -6.41 -8.79
N GLY A 5 2.98 -6.65 -7.49
CA GLY A 5 4.00 -6.08 -6.62
C GLY A 5 5.11 -7.10 -6.35
N SER A 6 6.28 -6.62 -5.92
CA SER A 6 7.30 -7.46 -5.31
C SER A 6 7.02 -7.61 -3.82
N THR A 7 7.35 -8.78 -3.28
CA THR A 7 7.41 -9.03 -1.83
C THR A 7 8.84 -9.33 -1.38
N LEU A 8 9.83 -9.13 -2.26
CA LEU A 8 11.23 -9.35 -1.98
C LEU A 8 11.88 -8.00 -1.65
N PRO A 9 12.64 -7.88 -0.54
CA PRO A 9 13.25 -6.61 -0.12
C PRO A 9 14.17 -6.01 -1.20
N ASP A 10 14.97 -6.85 -1.84
CA ASP A 10 16.04 -6.39 -2.74
C ASP A 10 15.65 -6.40 -4.23
N LYS A 11 14.35 -6.54 -4.56
CA LYS A 11 13.91 -6.63 -5.96
C LYS A 11 12.63 -5.85 -6.20
N GLY A 12 12.64 -5.02 -7.23
CA GLY A 12 11.43 -4.37 -7.73
C GLY A 12 10.47 -5.35 -8.40
N ALA A 13 9.20 -4.95 -8.54
CA ALA A 13 8.20 -5.76 -9.23
C ALA A 13 8.61 -6.06 -10.68
N HIS A 14 9.22 -5.07 -11.35
CA HIS A 14 9.71 -5.16 -12.73
C HIS A 14 10.80 -6.23 -12.96
N GLU A 15 11.49 -6.67 -11.89
CA GLU A 15 12.51 -7.73 -11.95
C GLU A 15 11.93 -9.13 -11.73
N CYS A 16 10.66 -9.21 -11.33
CA CYS A 16 10.00 -10.46 -10.97
C CYS A 16 9.36 -11.11 -12.19
N ALA A 17 9.47 -12.43 -12.29
CA ALA A 17 8.75 -13.20 -13.30
C ALA A 17 7.26 -13.28 -12.95
N HIS A 18 6.41 -12.60 -13.73
CA HIS A 18 4.96 -12.62 -13.54
C HIS A 18 4.30 -13.72 -14.37
N LYS A 19 3.53 -14.59 -13.72
CA LYS A 19 2.70 -15.60 -14.42
C LYS A 19 1.34 -15.02 -14.73
N LEU A 20 1.12 -14.68 -15.99
CA LEU A 20 -0.15 -14.19 -16.51
C LEU A 20 -1.04 -15.36 -16.97
N PRO A 21 -2.38 -15.27 -16.83
CA PRO A 21 -3.29 -16.23 -17.46
C PRO A 21 -3.21 -16.16 -18.98
N ASN A 22 -3.70 -17.19 -19.65
CA ASN A 22 -3.78 -17.23 -21.12
C ASN A 22 -4.48 -15.99 -21.71
N GLY A 23 -3.95 -15.52 -22.84
CA GLY A 23 -4.44 -14.37 -23.59
C GLY A 23 -3.39 -13.27 -23.72
N ILE A 24 -3.79 -12.18 -24.38
CA ILE A 24 -2.95 -10.99 -24.56
C ILE A 24 -2.99 -10.13 -23.29
N TRP A 25 -1.83 -9.70 -22.84
CA TRP A 25 -1.65 -8.78 -21.71
C TRP A 25 -0.60 -7.75 -22.08
N LEU A 26 -1.00 -6.48 -22.11
CA LEU A 26 -0.14 -5.37 -22.50
C LEU A 26 0.27 -4.60 -21.24
N PRO A 27 1.58 -4.42 -20.99
CA PRO A 27 2.05 -3.60 -19.88
C PRO A 27 1.72 -2.12 -20.14
N PHE A 28 1.44 -1.37 -19.08
CA PHE A 28 1.22 0.08 -19.13
C PHE A 28 1.57 0.74 -17.79
N ASP A 29 1.78 2.06 -17.82
CA ASP A 29 1.92 2.93 -16.64
C ASP A 29 1.22 4.28 -16.91
N PHE A 30 1.30 5.22 -15.96
CA PHE A 30 0.76 6.57 -16.09
C PHE A 30 1.86 7.63 -16.26
N GLY A 31 3.02 7.23 -16.79
CA GLY A 31 4.22 8.06 -16.89
C GLY A 31 5.04 8.13 -15.60
N ASP A 32 4.67 7.35 -14.60
CA ASP A 32 5.20 7.37 -13.22
C ASP A 32 5.97 6.10 -12.84
N SER A 33 6.39 5.28 -13.82
CA SER A 33 7.16 4.04 -13.59
C SER A 33 8.29 4.20 -12.57
N HIS A 34 8.32 3.30 -11.58
CA HIS A 34 9.25 3.28 -10.46
C HIS A 34 9.56 1.83 -10.04
N PRO A 35 10.78 1.51 -9.57
CA PRO A 35 11.14 0.17 -9.09
C PRO A 35 10.18 -0.41 -8.02
N ASP A 36 9.72 0.46 -7.12
CA ASP A 36 8.83 0.11 -6.00
C ASP A 36 7.33 0.12 -6.34
N LEU A 37 6.98 0.60 -7.54
CA LEU A 37 5.58 0.57 -7.98
C LEU A 37 5.23 -0.80 -8.58
N PRO A 38 3.97 -1.22 -8.47
CA PRO A 38 3.52 -2.45 -9.09
C PRO A 38 3.56 -2.34 -10.61
N VAL A 39 3.89 -3.45 -11.28
CA VAL A 39 3.76 -3.57 -12.73
C VAL A 39 2.29 -3.81 -13.08
N LEU A 40 1.75 -3.02 -14.01
CA LEU A 40 0.36 -3.11 -14.44
C LEU A 40 0.25 -3.74 -15.82
N TYR A 41 -0.79 -4.56 -16.01
CA TYR A 41 -1.12 -5.17 -17.29
C TYR A 41 -2.61 -5.00 -17.63
N LEU A 42 -2.90 -4.51 -18.83
CA LEU A 42 -4.24 -4.47 -19.39
C LEU A 42 -4.45 -5.69 -20.29
N ARG A 43 -5.58 -6.38 -20.11
CA ARG A 43 -5.91 -7.56 -20.93
C ARG A 43 -6.32 -7.08 -22.33
N GLY A 44 -5.87 -7.76 -23.37
CA GLY A 44 -6.39 -7.56 -24.73
C GLY A 44 -7.90 -7.78 -24.75
N GLY A 45 -8.61 -6.91 -25.45
CA GLY A 45 -10.07 -6.85 -25.47
C GLY A 45 -10.67 -5.86 -24.46
N ALA A 46 -9.86 -5.13 -23.68
CA ALA A 46 -10.35 -4.24 -22.64
C ALA A 46 -10.14 -2.76 -23.00
N ILE A 47 -11.15 -1.95 -22.69
CA ILE A 47 -11.05 -0.49 -22.56
C ILE A 47 -11.16 -0.15 -21.08
N LEU A 48 -10.19 0.61 -20.58
CA LEU A 48 -10.14 1.09 -19.20
C LEU A 48 -10.39 2.61 -19.17
N PRO A 49 -11.55 3.05 -18.66
CA PRO A 49 -11.81 4.46 -18.39
C PRO A 49 -11.00 4.94 -17.18
N VAL A 50 -10.36 6.10 -17.31
CA VAL A 50 -9.49 6.71 -16.29
C VAL A 50 -9.78 8.21 -16.20
N GLY A 51 -10.02 8.70 -14.99
CA GLY A 51 -10.20 10.13 -14.70
C GLY A 51 -8.88 10.84 -14.38
N LEU A 52 -8.97 12.10 -13.99
CA LEU A 52 -7.81 12.87 -13.52
C LEU A 52 -7.31 12.34 -12.17
N PRO A 53 -6.01 12.48 -11.87
CA PRO A 53 -5.51 12.30 -10.51
C PRO A 53 -6.17 13.32 -9.57
N ILE A 54 -6.83 12.82 -8.53
CA ILE A 54 -7.54 13.62 -7.51
C ILE A 54 -7.12 13.14 -6.12
N GLN A 55 -7.20 14.02 -5.13
CA GLN A 55 -6.81 13.69 -3.75
C GLN A 55 -7.89 12.86 -3.03
N HIS A 56 -9.16 13.11 -3.37
CA HIS A 56 -10.29 12.34 -2.86
C HIS A 56 -11.45 12.34 -3.86
N VAL A 57 -12.32 11.33 -3.76
CA VAL A 57 -13.41 11.11 -4.73
C VAL A 57 -14.38 12.30 -4.86
N GLY A 58 -14.55 13.10 -3.82
CA GLY A 58 -15.40 14.30 -3.86
C GLY A 58 -14.86 15.47 -4.69
N GLU A 59 -13.60 15.43 -5.14
CA GLU A 59 -13.08 16.43 -6.08
C GLU A 59 -13.54 16.15 -7.52
N ALA A 60 -13.90 14.90 -7.82
CA ALA A 60 -14.28 14.48 -9.16
C ALA A 60 -15.55 15.21 -9.62
N SER A 61 -15.52 15.69 -10.84
CA SER A 61 -16.65 16.28 -11.54
C SER A 61 -16.98 15.45 -12.76
N LEU A 62 -18.28 15.29 -13.05
CA LEU A 62 -18.73 14.67 -14.31
C LEU A 62 -18.19 15.42 -15.54
N GLY A 63 -17.87 16.71 -15.41
CA GLY A 63 -17.28 17.52 -16.48
C GLY A 63 -15.77 17.33 -16.68
N ASP A 64 -15.09 16.59 -15.80
CA ASP A 64 -13.64 16.38 -15.92
C ASP A 64 -13.29 15.59 -17.17
N ASP A 65 -12.11 15.85 -17.72
CA ASP A 65 -11.62 15.14 -18.90
C ASP A 65 -11.52 13.63 -18.63
N LEU A 66 -12.01 12.84 -19.59
CA LEU A 66 -11.98 11.39 -19.52
C LEU A 66 -10.84 10.84 -20.38
N SER A 67 -10.14 9.83 -19.87
CA SER A 67 -9.14 9.08 -20.64
C SER A 67 -9.58 7.63 -20.84
N LEU A 68 -9.38 7.06 -22.03
CA LEU A 68 -9.61 5.65 -22.33
C LEU A 68 -8.29 4.99 -22.70
N LEU A 69 -7.83 4.04 -21.89
CA LEU A 69 -6.74 3.13 -22.22
C LEU A 69 -7.32 1.91 -22.95
N VAL A 70 -6.88 1.67 -24.18
CA VAL A 70 -7.44 0.64 -25.07
C VAL A 70 -6.39 -0.43 -25.33
N ALA A 71 -6.68 -1.67 -24.95
CA ALA A 71 -5.91 -2.86 -25.32
C ALA A 71 -6.73 -3.70 -26.28
N LEU A 72 -6.38 -3.71 -27.56
CA LEU A 72 -7.05 -4.54 -28.57
C LEU A 72 -6.73 -6.03 -28.34
N ASP A 73 -7.71 -6.89 -28.61
CA ASP A 73 -7.51 -8.34 -28.64
C ASP A 73 -6.95 -8.81 -29.99
N GLU A 74 -6.81 -10.13 -30.13
CA GLU A 74 -6.36 -10.81 -31.36
C GLU A 74 -7.26 -10.56 -32.58
N ASN A 75 -8.51 -10.13 -32.37
CA ASN A 75 -9.47 -9.80 -33.42
C ASN A 75 -9.53 -8.29 -33.68
N GLY A 76 -8.66 -7.49 -33.05
CA GLY A 76 -8.64 -6.05 -33.17
C GLY A 76 -9.84 -5.38 -32.50
N LYS A 77 -10.38 -5.97 -31.43
CA LYS A 77 -11.54 -5.45 -30.69
C LYS A 77 -11.20 -5.14 -29.24
N ALA A 78 -11.92 -4.20 -28.65
CA ALA A 78 -11.92 -3.98 -27.22
C ALA A 78 -13.24 -3.39 -26.72
N GLU A 79 -13.60 -3.69 -25.48
CA GLU A 79 -14.82 -3.19 -24.84
C GLU A 79 -14.51 -2.69 -23.42
N GLY A 80 -15.26 -1.67 -23.01
CA GLY A 80 -15.19 -1.15 -21.64
C GLY A 80 -16.46 -0.43 -21.25
N VAL A 81 -16.65 -0.29 -19.95
CA VAL A 81 -17.87 0.28 -19.39
C VAL A 81 -17.51 1.31 -18.34
N LEU A 82 -18.17 2.47 -18.41
CA LEU A 82 -18.09 3.53 -17.40
C LEU A 82 -19.46 3.73 -16.78
N PHE A 83 -19.55 3.62 -15.46
CA PHE A 83 -20.74 3.93 -14.67
C PHE A 83 -20.51 5.26 -13.94
N GLU A 84 -21.48 6.16 -14.03
CA GLU A 84 -21.46 7.48 -13.40
C GLU A 84 -22.82 7.77 -12.78
N ASP A 85 -22.85 8.30 -11.56
CA ASP A 85 -24.07 8.74 -10.87
C ASP A 85 -23.78 10.02 -10.05
N ALA A 86 -24.62 10.31 -9.06
CA ALA A 86 -24.45 11.47 -8.19
C ALA A 86 -23.26 11.34 -7.21
N GLY A 87 -22.64 10.16 -7.07
CA GLY A 87 -21.56 9.86 -6.14
C GLY A 87 -22.02 9.66 -4.68
N ASP A 88 -23.20 10.17 -4.31
CA ASP A 88 -23.82 9.98 -3.00
C ASP A 88 -25.35 9.81 -3.13
N GLY A 89 -25.94 9.02 -2.22
CA GLY A 89 -27.36 8.69 -2.20
C GLY A 89 -27.75 7.48 -3.04
N TYR A 90 -29.06 7.31 -3.26
CA TYR A 90 -29.66 6.11 -3.89
C TYR A 90 -30.35 6.38 -5.24
N GLY A 91 -30.10 7.53 -5.87
CA GLY A 91 -30.74 7.91 -7.14
C GLY A 91 -30.56 6.87 -8.25
N PHE A 92 -29.40 6.19 -8.27
CA PHE A 92 -29.11 5.12 -9.23
C PHE A 92 -30.18 3.99 -9.22
N THR A 93 -30.82 3.72 -8.07
CA THR A 93 -31.88 2.70 -7.97
C THR A 93 -33.16 3.08 -8.73
N GLN A 94 -33.37 4.37 -8.99
CA GLN A 94 -34.49 4.91 -9.76
C GLN A 94 -34.10 5.21 -11.22
N GLY A 95 -32.86 4.87 -11.62
CA GLY A 95 -32.35 5.11 -12.97
C GLY A 95 -31.48 6.36 -13.11
N ASP A 96 -31.25 7.13 -12.04
CA ASP A 96 -30.43 8.36 -12.08
C ASP A 96 -28.93 8.05 -12.09
N TYR A 97 -28.49 7.42 -13.16
CA TYR A 97 -27.11 7.09 -13.49
C TYR A 97 -26.90 7.19 -15.00
N LEU A 98 -25.64 7.12 -15.43
CA LEU A 98 -25.21 6.97 -16.81
C LEU A 98 -24.26 5.77 -16.89
N LEU A 99 -24.65 4.76 -17.64
CA LEU A 99 -23.79 3.62 -17.96
C LEU A 99 -23.41 3.70 -19.44
N THR A 100 -22.13 3.92 -19.73
CA THR A 100 -21.62 4.06 -21.09
C THR A 100 -20.84 2.81 -21.49
N TYR A 101 -21.23 2.21 -22.61
CA TYR A 101 -20.52 1.07 -23.21
C TYR A 101 -19.65 1.58 -24.35
N TYR A 102 -18.34 1.59 -24.14
CA TYR A 102 -17.36 1.91 -25.18
C TYR A 102 -16.94 0.65 -25.92
N VAL A 103 -16.76 0.79 -27.23
CA VAL A 103 -16.22 -0.25 -28.10
C VAL A 103 -15.13 0.34 -28.99
N ALA A 104 -14.09 -0.44 -29.22
CA ALA A 104 -13.05 -0.18 -30.19
C ALA A 104 -12.96 -1.34 -31.18
N GLU A 105 -12.90 -1.04 -32.48
CA GLU A 105 -12.74 -2.05 -33.53
C GLU A 105 -11.81 -1.56 -34.65
N VAL A 106 -10.88 -2.43 -35.05
CA VAL A 106 -9.99 -2.23 -36.21
C VAL A 106 -10.70 -2.64 -37.49
N HIS A 107 -10.73 -1.74 -38.48
CA HIS A 107 -11.14 -2.03 -39.84
C HIS A 107 -10.13 -1.43 -40.82
N SER A 108 -9.48 -2.27 -41.64
CA SER A 108 -8.54 -1.82 -42.68
C SER A 108 -7.48 -0.84 -42.16
N SER A 109 -6.84 -1.18 -41.04
CA SER A 109 -5.81 -0.36 -40.35
C SER A 109 -6.33 0.93 -39.72
N VAL A 110 -7.65 1.14 -39.63
CA VAL A 110 -8.25 2.25 -38.89
C VAL A 110 -8.94 1.69 -37.65
N VAL A 111 -8.57 2.16 -36.46
CA VAL A 111 -9.33 1.87 -35.23
C VAL A 111 -10.40 2.93 -35.09
N SER A 112 -11.64 2.47 -34.94
CA SER A 112 -12.76 3.31 -34.48
C SER A 112 -12.99 3.08 -33.00
N VAL A 113 -13.13 4.14 -32.22
CA VAL A 113 -13.55 4.09 -30.81
C VAL A 113 -14.84 4.90 -30.69
N LYS A 114 -15.90 4.27 -30.17
CA LYS A 114 -17.23 4.89 -30.08
C LYS A 114 -18.04 4.36 -28.91
N VAL A 115 -19.15 5.05 -28.63
CA VAL A 115 -20.18 4.56 -27.71
C VAL A 115 -21.11 3.61 -28.46
N LEU A 116 -21.18 2.36 -27.99
CA LEU A 116 -22.09 1.35 -28.52
C LEU A 116 -23.53 1.61 -28.06
N LYS A 117 -23.71 1.86 -26.76
CA LYS A 117 -24.99 2.18 -26.13
C LYS A 117 -24.81 2.88 -24.80
N THR A 118 -25.89 3.48 -24.31
CA THR A 118 -25.97 4.09 -22.98
C THR A 118 -27.21 3.60 -22.24
N GLU A 119 -27.14 3.51 -20.92
CA GLU A 119 -28.27 3.21 -20.04
C GLU A 119 -28.37 4.23 -18.90
N GLY A 120 -29.57 4.37 -18.32
CA GLY A 120 -29.88 5.35 -17.28
C GLY A 120 -30.42 6.68 -17.80
N SER A 121 -30.87 7.54 -16.89
CA SER A 121 -31.51 8.83 -17.16
C SER A 121 -30.56 10.02 -17.07
N LEU A 122 -29.38 9.84 -16.46
CA LEU A 122 -28.40 10.91 -16.26
C LEU A 122 -27.83 11.34 -17.61
N LYS A 123 -27.82 12.66 -17.84
CA LYS A 123 -27.35 13.22 -19.11
C LYS A 123 -25.84 13.14 -19.20
N ARG A 124 -25.33 12.72 -20.37
CA ARG A 124 -23.89 12.72 -20.66
C ARG A 124 -23.32 14.13 -20.53
N PRO A 125 -22.24 14.33 -19.75
CA PRO A 125 -21.52 15.60 -19.69
C PRO A 125 -20.75 15.85 -21.00
N LYS A 126 -20.62 17.11 -21.40
CA LYS A 126 -19.75 17.49 -22.52
C LYS A 126 -18.34 17.73 -21.98
N ARG A 127 -17.42 16.80 -22.24
CA ARG A 127 -16.03 16.81 -21.78
C ARG A 127 -15.07 16.34 -22.86
N ASN A 128 -13.78 16.63 -22.70
CA ASN A 128 -12.78 16.09 -23.62
C ASN A 128 -12.56 14.60 -23.35
N LEU A 129 -12.21 13.89 -24.42
CA LEU A 129 -11.86 12.49 -24.38
C LEU A 129 -10.43 12.31 -24.89
N ASN A 130 -9.54 11.83 -24.03
CA ASN A 130 -8.22 11.35 -24.44
C ASN A 130 -8.32 9.84 -24.64
N ILE A 131 -7.74 9.32 -25.72
CA ILE A 131 -7.75 7.88 -25.98
C ILE A 131 -6.32 7.47 -26.28
N SER A 132 -5.84 6.45 -25.59
CA SER A 132 -4.51 5.87 -25.76
C SER A 132 -4.63 4.38 -26.09
N ILE A 133 -4.16 3.98 -27.27
CA ILE A 133 -4.14 2.58 -27.70
C ILE A 133 -2.79 1.98 -27.36
N LEU A 134 -2.79 0.91 -26.57
CA LEU A 134 -1.60 0.15 -26.20
C LEU A 134 -1.10 -0.69 -27.38
N LEU A 135 0.18 -0.56 -27.70
CA LEU A 135 0.84 -1.28 -28.79
C LEU A 135 1.73 -2.44 -28.29
N GLY A 136 2.15 -2.41 -27.04
CA GLY A 136 3.09 -3.38 -26.43
C GLY A 136 4.31 -2.70 -25.81
N GLY A 137 5.01 -3.37 -24.89
CA GLY A 137 6.21 -2.83 -24.24
C GLY A 137 6.04 -1.45 -23.57
N GLY A 138 4.80 -1.09 -23.17
CA GLY A 138 4.45 0.24 -22.64
C GLY A 138 4.16 1.30 -23.72
N ALA A 139 4.44 1.03 -25.00
CA ALA A 139 4.22 1.98 -26.08
C ALA A 139 2.73 2.21 -26.34
N MET A 140 2.37 3.47 -26.60
CA MET A 140 1.00 3.89 -26.87
C MET A 140 0.96 4.90 -28.01
N ILE A 141 -0.16 4.92 -28.74
CA ILE A 141 -0.54 6.03 -29.61
C ILE A 141 -1.77 6.72 -29.03
N SER A 142 -1.82 8.05 -29.11
CA SER A 142 -2.90 8.82 -28.50
C SER A 142 -3.58 9.76 -29.49
N SER A 143 -4.86 10.03 -29.22
CA SER A 143 -5.65 11.06 -29.91
C SER A 143 -6.64 11.69 -28.94
N ARG A 144 -7.19 12.81 -29.36
CA ARG A 144 -8.18 13.60 -28.62
C ARG A 144 -9.50 13.65 -29.37
N GLY A 145 -10.58 13.63 -28.62
CA GLY A 145 -11.94 13.75 -29.12
C GLY A 145 -12.87 14.34 -28.06
N VAL A 146 -14.17 14.15 -28.26
CA VAL A 146 -15.22 14.58 -27.34
C VAL A 146 -15.96 13.33 -26.87
N ASP A 147 -16.24 13.24 -25.56
CA ASP A 147 -16.94 12.08 -25.01
C ASP A 147 -18.34 11.93 -25.64
N GLY A 148 -18.64 10.74 -26.14
CA GLY A 148 -19.87 10.42 -26.87
C GLY A 148 -19.76 10.46 -28.40
N GLU A 149 -18.69 11.05 -28.96
CA GLU A 149 -18.44 11.06 -30.39
C GLU A 149 -17.55 9.89 -30.84
N GLU A 150 -17.60 9.53 -32.13
CA GLU A 150 -16.73 8.51 -32.71
C GLU A 150 -15.37 9.12 -33.05
N VAL A 151 -14.29 8.45 -32.62
CA VAL A 151 -12.91 8.86 -32.86
C VAL A 151 -12.20 7.81 -33.70
N HIS A 152 -11.48 8.25 -34.72
CA HIS A 152 -10.73 7.37 -35.63
C HIS A 152 -9.21 7.52 -35.46
N PHE A 153 -8.50 6.40 -35.57
CA PHE A 153 -7.05 6.32 -35.52
C PHE A 153 -6.55 5.57 -36.72
N THR A 154 -5.53 6.10 -37.38
CA THR A 154 -4.75 5.30 -38.32
C THR A 154 -3.73 4.50 -37.52
N MET A 155 -3.82 3.17 -37.59
CA MET A 155 -2.81 2.30 -36.99
C MET A 155 -1.48 2.47 -37.74
N PRO A 156 -0.35 2.63 -37.01
CA PRO A 156 0.96 2.60 -37.62
C PRO A 156 1.21 1.27 -38.32
N SER A 157 2.15 1.26 -39.25
CA SER A 157 2.65 0.03 -39.86
C SER A 157 3.31 -0.87 -38.81
N GLU A 158 3.39 -2.18 -39.08
CA GLU A 158 4.05 -3.13 -38.16
C GLU A 158 5.50 -2.73 -37.84
N PHE A 159 6.21 -2.14 -38.82
CA PHE A 159 7.57 -1.63 -38.62
C PHE A 159 7.59 -0.45 -37.63
N GLU A 160 6.68 0.50 -37.78
CA GLU A 160 6.57 1.64 -36.85
C GLU A 160 6.17 1.18 -35.46
N VAL A 161 5.23 0.23 -35.35
CA VAL A 161 4.84 -0.38 -34.08
C VAL A 161 6.06 -1.02 -33.41
N SER A 162 6.81 -1.87 -34.13
CA SER A 162 8.01 -2.50 -33.58
C SER A 162 9.06 -1.49 -33.12
N SER A 163 9.22 -0.39 -33.85
CA SER A 163 10.13 0.70 -33.46
C SER A 163 9.66 1.40 -32.19
N LEU A 164 8.37 1.74 -32.09
CA LEU A 164 7.78 2.40 -30.93
C LEU A 164 7.89 1.54 -29.66
N VAL A 165 7.61 0.24 -29.78
CA VAL A 165 7.75 -0.74 -28.70
C VAL A 165 9.19 -0.80 -28.22
N ALA A 166 10.15 -0.97 -29.14
CA ALA A 166 11.57 -1.03 -28.76
C ALA A 166 12.07 0.26 -28.10
N THR A 167 11.63 1.43 -28.58
CA THR A 167 11.96 2.71 -27.95
C THR A 167 11.35 2.83 -26.55
N SER A 168 10.10 2.42 -26.36
CA SER A 168 9.42 2.45 -25.06
C SER A 168 10.07 1.52 -24.04
N GLU A 169 10.41 0.29 -24.44
CA GLU A 169 11.09 -0.66 -23.57
C GLU A 169 12.49 -0.18 -23.16
N LEU A 170 13.22 0.46 -24.09
CA LEU A 170 14.53 1.05 -23.80
C LEU A 170 14.40 2.22 -22.82
N ASP A 171 13.48 3.16 -23.05
CA ASP A 171 13.23 4.30 -22.15
C ASP A 171 12.84 3.83 -20.75
N LEU A 172 11.93 2.86 -20.65
CA LEU A 172 11.53 2.27 -19.37
C LEU A 172 12.73 1.66 -18.64
N LYS A 173 13.58 0.92 -19.35
CA LYS A 173 14.78 0.31 -18.77
C LYS A 173 15.77 1.37 -18.26
N GLU A 174 16.07 2.39 -19.06
CA GLU A 174 16.96 3.49 -18.67
C GLU A 174 16.43 4.27 -17.47
N ARG A 175 15.11 4.52 -17.42
CA ARG A 175 14.46 5.14 -16.27
C ARG A 175 14.58 4.30 -15.01
N LEU A 176 14.30 3.00 -15.08
CA LEU A 176 14.38 2.11 -13.91
C LEU A 176 15.82 1.95 -13.40
N GLU A 177 16.83 1.98 -14.28
CA GLU A 177 18.24 1.92 -13.89
C GLU A 177 18.75 3.21 -13.21
N THR A 178 18.11 4.36 -13.48
CA THR A 178 18.53 5.67 -12.96
C THR A 178 17.81 6.08 -11.67
N ILE A 179 16.60 5.57 -11.45
CA ILE A 179 15.81 5.85 -10.25
C ILE A 179 16.39 5.12 -9.05
N ARG A 180 16.55 5.83 -7.93
CA ARG A 180 16.92 5.21 -6.65
C ARG A 180 15.66 4.62 -6.02
N PRO A 181 15.66 3.33 -5.66
CA PRO A 181 14.58 2.73 -4.88
C PRO A 181 14.37 3.50 -3.57
N ILE A 182 13.14 3.50 -3.09
CA ILE A 182 12.80 4.00 -1.76
C ILE A 182 13.53 3.11 -0.76
N PRO A 183 14.37 3.67 0.13
CA PRO A 183 15.10 2.87 1.09
C PRO A 183 14.10 2.17 2.01
N ASP A 184 14.33 0.87 2.23
CA ASP A 184 13.61 0.13 3.26
C ASP A 184 13.89 0.80 4.60
N MET A 185 12.82 1.17 5.31
CA MET A 185 12.90 1.82 6.62
C MET A 185 13.55 0.93 7.70
N ASP A 186 13.80 -0.34 7.37
CA ASP A 186 14.43 -1.34 8.24
C ASP A 186 15.96 -1.39 8.13
N GLU A 187 16.60 -0.68 7.18
CA GLU A 187 18.05 -0.54 7.18
C GLU A 187 18.49 0.60 8.12
N PRO A 188 19.18 0.31 9.23
CA PRO A 188 19.69 1.37 10.08
C PRO A 188 20.79 2.12 9.32
N SER A 189 20.51 3.37 8.96
CA SER A 189 21.51 4.35 8.55
C SER A 189 22.75 4.25 9.44
N GLY A 190 23.92 3.93 8.88
CA GLY A 190 25.14 3.64 9.61
C GLY A 190 25.55 4.70 10.64
N GLN A 191 24.99 4.61 11.83
CA GLN A 191 25.46 5.20 13.07
C GLN A 191 25.52 4.06 14.06
N GLU A 192 26.68 3.94 14.70
CA GLU A 192 27.02 2.97 15.74
C GLU A 192 25.99 3.01 16.87
N GLY A 193 24.89 2.29 16.70
CA GLY A 193 23.91 2.01 17.72
C GLY A 193 23.92 0.51 17.95
N THR A 194 24.43 0.10 19.11
CA THR A 194 24.49 -1.30 19.56
C THR A 194 23.15 -1.99 19.27
N GLU A 195 23.22 -3.08 18.51
CA GLU A 195 22.11 -3.97 18.20
C GLU A 195 21.30 -4.26 19.48
N LEU A 196 20.02 -3.88 19.49
CA LEU A 196 19.15 -4.10 20.64
C LEU A 196 19.09 -5.61 20.92
N SER A 197 19.74 -6.06 22.00
CA SER A 197 19.59 -7.42 22.49
C SER A 197 18.10 -7.68 22.73
N LYS A 198 17.47 -8.50 21.88
CA LYS A 198 16.08 -8.96 22.01
C LYS A 198 15.95 -9.98 23.15
N THR A 199 16.60 -9.73 24.28
CA THR A 199 16.59 -10.61 25.44
C THR A 199 15.57 -10.10 26.44
N LEU A 200 14.54 -10.91 26.69
CA LEU A 200 13.52 -10.63 27.71
C LEU A 200 14.18 -10.37 29.07
N ILE A 201 13.78 -9.28 29.73
CA ILE A 201 14.21 -9.00 31.10
C ILE A 201 13.22 -9.67 32.04
N VAL A 202 13.75 -10.46 32.96
CA VAL A 202 12.98 -11.12 34.00
C VAL A 202 13.34 -10.52 35.34
N LEU A 203 12.37 -9.90 36.01
CA LEU A 203 12.53 -9.33 37.34
C LEU A 203 11.83 -10.23 38.35
N LYS A 204 12.54 -10.61 39.42
CA LYS A 204 12.08 -11.54 40.46
C LYS A 204 12.39 -10.96 41.83
N SER A 205 11.36 -10.72 42.64
CA SER A 205 11.55 -10.36 44.04
C SER A 205 10.39 -10.87 44.89
N GLY A 206 10.72 -11.56 45.98
CA GLY A 206 9.74 -12.21 46.85
C GLY A 206 8.80 -13.14 46.09
N ASP A 207 7.51 -12.86 46.19
CA ASP A 207 6.43 -13.65 45.61
C ASP A 207 6.10 -13.29 44.16
N TRP A 208 6.83 -12.35 43.54
CA TRP A 208 6.48 -11.80 42.22
C TRP A 208 7.52 -12.13 41.15
N PHE A 209 7.01 -12.41 39.95
CA PHE A 209 7.77 -12.65 38.73
C PHE A 209 7.21 -11.77 37.60
N LEU A 210 8.04 -10.89 37.05
CA LEU A 210 7.68 -10.00 35.94
C LEU A 210 8.52 -10.32 34.70
N LYS A 211 7.87 -10.32 33.53
CA LYS A 211 8.55 -10.36 32.22
C LYS A 211 8.40 -9.02 31.53
N ILE A 212 9.54 -8.42 31.17
CA ILE A 212 9.62 -7.07 30.60
C ILE A 212 10.30 -7.15 29.24
N VAL A 213 9.77 -6.42 28.27
CA VAL A 213 10.25 -6.37 26.90
C VAL A 213 10.91 -5.01 26.64
N PRO A 214 12.25 -4.91 26.73
CA PRO A 214 12.92 -3.62 26.67
C PRO A 214 12.77 -2.91 25.31
N TRP A 215 12.76 -3.65 24.19
CA TRP A 215 12.71 -3.08 22.83
C TRP A 215 11.34 -2.59 22.36
N ILE A 216 10.29 -2.67 23.20
CA ILE A 216 8.96 -2.06 22.94
C ILE A 216 8.61 -1.03 24.02
N GLY A 217 9.58 -0.24 24.46
CA GLY A 217 9.38 0.77 25.50
C GLY A 217 9.14 0.17 26.89
N GLY A 218 9.68 -1.02 27.16
CA GLY A 218 9.68 -1.59 28.51
C GLY A 218 8.34 -2.13 29.01
N ARG A 219 7.51 -2.68 28.12
CA ARG A 219 6.20 -3.23 28.53
C ARG A 219 6.36 -4.47 29.40
N ILE A 220 5.51 -4.55 30.44
CA ILE A 220 5.36 -5.74 31.28
C ILE A 220 4.36 -6.65 30.59
N ILE A 221 4.85 -7.77 30.03
CA ILE A 221 4.00 -8.69 29.27
C ILE A 221 3.38 -9.79 30.14
N SER A 222 3.89 -9.97 31.35
CA SER A 222 3.42 -10.95 32.32
C SER A 222 3.80 -10.51 33.72
N MET A 223 2.85 -10.59 34.66
CA MET A 223 3.07 -10.39 36.08
C MET A 223 2.46 -11.57 36.84
N THR A 224 3.28 -12.39 37.50
CA THR A 224 2.84 -13.61 38.19
C THR A 224 3.11 -13.51 39.67
N HIS A 225 2.08 -13.78 40.48
CA HIS A 225 2.22 -14.00 41.92
C HIS A 225 2.41 -15.49 42.19
N VAL A 226 3.64 -15.88 42.55
CA VAL A 226 4.11 -17.27 42.66
C VAL A 226 3.31 -18.10 43.69
N PRO A 227 3.00 -17.61 44.91
CA PRO A 227 2.28 -18.42 45.89
C PRO A 227 0.85 -18.78 45.50
N SER A 228 0.18 -17.91 44.72
CA SER A 228 -1.21 -18.14 44.29
C SER A 228 -1.33 -18.58 42.83
N ASP A 229 -0.20 -18.76 42.14
CA ASP A 229 -0.09 -19.03 40.70
C ASP A 229 -0.97 -18.10 39.84
N SER A 230 -1.23 -16.89 40.34
CA SER A 230 -2.15 -15.95 39.68
C SER A 230 -1.36 -15.10 38.72
N GLN A 231 -1.66 -15.23 37.42
CA GLN A 231 -1.11 -14.39 36.38
C GLN A 231 -2.02 -13.18 36.12
N TRP A 232 -1.43 -12.00 36.21
CA TRP A 232 -2.04 -10.72 35.92
C TRP A 232 -1.34 -10.19 34.66
N LEU A 233 -2.12 -9.73 33.68
CA LEU A 233 -1.70 -9.42 32.31
C LEU A 233 -1.43 -10.68 31.45
N HIS A 234 -2.26 -10.87 30.43
CA HIS A 234 -2.07 -11.86 29.37
C HIS A 234 -1.80 -11.09 28.07
N SER A 235 -0.54 -10.91 27.72
CA SER A 235 -0.16 -10.29 26.44
C SER A 235 0.77 -11.21 25.66
N ARG A 236 0.70 -11.12 24.34
CA ARG A 236 1.57 -11.86 23.42
C ARG A 236 2.34 -10.85 22.57
N ILE A 237 3.59 -11.17 22.28
CA ILE A 237 4.37 -10.45 21.27
C ILE A 237 4.14 -11.18 19.95
N GLU A 238 3.41 -10.57 19.03
CA GLU A 238 3.33 -11.05 17.65
C GLU A 238 4.17 -10.15 16.75
N ILE A 239 4.50 -10.66 15.56
CA ILE A 239 5.60 -10.22 14.69
C ILE A 239 5.44 -8.75 14.21
N HIS A 240 4.26 -8.14 14.42
CA HIS A 240 3.92 -6.80 13.92
C HIS A 240 3.21 -5.88 14.94
N GLY A 241 3.16 -6.21 16.24
CA GLY A 241 2.47 -5.36 17.20
C GLY A 241 2.26 -5.98 18.58
N TYR A 242 1.54 -5.24 19.43
CA TYR A 242 1.11 -5.69 20.75
C TYR A 242 -0.39 -5.73 20.85
N GLU A 243 -0.88 -6.81 21.45
CA GLU A 243 -2.28 -7.02 21.71
C GLU A 243 -2.48 -7.25 23.21
N GLU A 244 -3.26 -6.37 23.84
CA GLU A 244 -3.76 -6.52 25.20
C GLU A 244 -5.15 -7.14 25.15
N TYR A 245 -5.33 -8.28 25.83
CA TYR A 245 -6.60 -8.98 25.89
C TYR A 245 -7.27 -8.79 27.25
N SER A 246 -8.55 -8.42 27.26
CA SER A 246 -9.34 -8.29 28.49
C SER A 246 -9.83 -9.62 29.08
N GLY A 247 -9.65 -10.74 28.35
CA GLY A 247 -10.05 -12.08 28.78
C GLY A 247 -9.08 -13.17 28.33
N THR A 248 -9.27 -14.39 28.86
CA THR A 248 -8.41 -15.57 28.60
C THR A 248 -8.73 -16.28 27.27
N GLU A 249 -9.75 -15.82 26.55
CA GLU A 249 -10.19 -16.39 25.27
C GLU A 249 -9.34 -15.87 24.11
N TYR A 250 -9.12 -16.73 23.11
CA TYR A 250 -8.41 -16.36 21.89
C TYR A 250 -9.20 -15.28 21.14
N ARG A 251 -8.61 -14.08 20.98
CA ARG A 251 -9.23 -12.85 20.42
C ARG A 251 -10.37 -12.25 21.25
N SER A 252 -10.23 -12.21 22.57
CA SER A 252 -11.11 -11.37 23.41
C SER A 252 -10.95 -9.87 23.08
N ALA A 253 -11.91 -9.04 23.51
CA ALA A 253 -11.84 -7.59 23.27
C ALA A 253 -10.52 -7.02 23.84
N GLY A 254 -9.84 -6.19 23.05
CA GLY A 254 -8.48 -5.79 23.33
C GLY A 254 -8.01 -4.54 22.60
N CYS A 255 -6.85 -4.02 23.00
CA CYS A 255 -6.19 -2.89 22.34
C CYS A 255 -5.06 -3.43 21.45
N ILE A 256 -5.00 -2.97 20.20
CA ILE A 256 -3.93 -3.27 19.24
C ILE A 256 -3.18 -1.97 18.98
N GLU A 257 -1.87 -1.96 19.27
CA GLU A 257 -0.98 -0.86 18.90
C GLU A 257 0.13 -1.37 17.98
N GLU A 258 0.23 -0.76 16.80
CA GLU A 258 1.38 -0.89 15.90
C GLU A 258 2.52 0.00 16.45
N TYR A 259 3.73 -0.54 16.58
CA TYR A 259 4.86 0.24 17.06
C TYR A 259 5.71 0.77 15.92
N LYS A 260 6.08 2.05 16.05
CA LYS A 260 7.19 2.64 15.31
C LYS A 260 8.41 2.65 16.23
N ILE A 261 9.35 1.72 16.01
CA ILE A 261 10.62 1.71 16.76
C ILE A 261 11.45 2.88 16.25
N VAL A 262 11.42 4.01 16.97
CA VAL A 262 12.44 5.06 16.80
C VAL A 262 13.63 4.61 17.62
N ARG A 263 14.82 4.54 17.00
CA ARG A 263 16.07 4.04 17.61
C ARG A 263 16.17 4.31 19.11
N GLY A 264 16.28 3.26 19.91
CA GLY A 264 16.63 3.37 21.32
C GLY A 264 18.13 3.10 21.51
N HIS A 265 18.86 4.06 22.08
CA HIS A 265 20.15 3.74 22.66
C HIS A 265 19.89 3.13 24.05
N LEU A 266 20.08 1.82 24.19
CA LEU A 266 19.98 1.17 25.49
C LEU A 266 21.31 1.42 26.24
N GLU A 267 21.45 2.57 26.90
CA GLU A 267 22.52 2.71 27.88
C GLU A 267 22.22 1.76 29.05
N GLN A 268 23.03 0.69 29.10
CA GLN A 268 23.29 -0.18 30.24
C GLN A 268 22.15 -0.28 31.28
N SER A 269 21.19 -1.18 31.05
CA SER A 269 20.22 -1.58 32.07
C SER A 269 20.97 -2.04 33.33
N CYS A 270 20.94 -1.27 34.42
CA CYS A 270 21.32 -1.82 35.71
C CYS A 270 20.19 -2.77 36.13
N VAL A 271 20.45 -4.07 36.02
CA VAL A 271 19.57 -5.08 36.56
C VAL A 271 20.08 -5.36 37.97
N GLU A 272 19.48 -4.68 38.94
CA GLU A 272 19.49 -5.18 40.32
C GLU A 272 18.33 -6.16 40.47
N GLU A 273 18.43 -7.15 41.37
CA GLU A 273 17.43 -8.23 41.51
C GLU A 273 15.99 -7.71 41.69
N SER A 274 15.82 -6.45 42.11
CA SER A 274 14.54 -5.78 42.34
C SER A 274 14.27 -4.50 41.52
N LYS A 275 15.13 -4.10 40.57
CA LYS A 275 14.96 -2.85 39.80
C LYS A 275 15.43 -2.95 38.35
N VAL A 276 14.66 -2.35 37.45
CA VAL A 276 14.96 -2.19 36.01
C VAL A 276 14.72 -0.74 35.61
N CYS A 277 15.69 -0.14 34.91
CA CYS A 277 15.57 1.18 34.29
C CYS A 277 15.58 1.04 32.76
N LEU A 278 14.72 1.80 32.08
CA LEU A 278 14.54 1.76 30.63
C LEU A 278 14.36 3.18 30.09
N GLU A 279 14.98 3.46 28.95
CA GLU A 279 14.90 4.74 28.25
C GLU A 279 14.52 4.49 26.78
N GLY A 280 13.68 5.36 26.23
CA GLY A 280 13.27 5.31 24.83
C GLY A 280 13.11 6.70 24.23
N ASP A 281 13.76 6.94 23.10
CA ASP A 281 13.56 8.16 22.31
C ASP A 281 12.14 8.17 21.73
N ILE A 282 11.39 9.25 21.99
CA ILE A 282 10.02 9.44 21.48
C ILE A 282 9.95 10.51 20.38
N GLY A 283 11.10 11.00 19.91
CA GLY A 283 11.24 12.01 18.88
C GLY A 283 11.21 13.45 19.40
N GLY A 284 11.72 14.38 18.61
CA GLY A 284 11.75 15.81 18.96
C GLY A 284 12.76 16.18 20.05
N GLY A 285 13.77 15.32 20.30
CA GLY A 285 14.75 15.50 21.37
C GLY A 285 14.26 15.07 22.75
N LEU A 286 13.12 14.35 22.82
CA LEU A 286 12.52 13.92 24.07
C LEU A 286 12.75 12.43 24.32
N VAL A 287 12.93 12.06 25.59
CA VAL A 287 13.16 10.68 26.03
C VAL A 287 12.09 10.28 27.04
N LEU A 288 11.44 9.13 26.83
CA LEU A 288 10.61 8.48 27.84
C LEU A 288 11.51 7.61 28.72
N GLN A 289 11.66 7.98 29.98
CA GLN A 289 12.34 7.18 30.99
C GLN A 289 11.31 6.42 31.85
N ARG A 290 11.58 5.15 32.12
CA ARG A 290 10.74 4.29 32.95
C ARG A 290 11.57 3.48 33.94
N HIS A 291 11.21 3.61 35.21
CA HIS A 291 11.77 2.84 36.30
C HIS A 291 10.72 1.85 36.81
N ILE A 292 11.04 0.56 36.75
CA ILE A 292 10.21 -0.51 37.28
C ILE A 292 10.97 -1.14 38.44
N SER A 293 10.37 -1.16 39.61
CA SER A 293 11.00 -1.77 40.79
C SER A 293 10.00 -2.52 41.65
N ILE A 294 10.49 -3.52 42.35
CA ILE A 294 9.80 -4.12 43.49
C ILE A 294 10.44 -3.54 44.74
N LEU A 295 9.63 -2.92 45.59
CA LEU A 295 10.12 -2.29 46.81
C LEU A 295 10.74 -3.33 47.74
N THR A 296 11.99 -3.12 48.13
CA THR A 296 12.75 -4.06 48.99
C THR A 296 12.24 -4.08 50.42
N ASP A 297 11.66 -2.99 50.91
CA ASP A 297 11.02 -2.83 52.22
C ASP A 297 9.57 -3.36 52.24
N ASN A 298 8.91 -3.42 51.10
CA ASN A 298 7.60 -4.05 50.95
C ASN A 298 7.47 -4.80 49.60
N PRO A 299 7.89 -6.08 49.54
CA PRO A 299 7.94 -6.85 48.28
C PRO A 299 6.57 -7.15 47.68
N LYS A 300 5.47 -6.71 48.32
CA LYS A 300 4.11 -6.78 47.78
C LYS A 300 3.77 -5.61 46.86
N ILE A 301 4.62 -4.59 46.78
CA ILE A 301 4.40 -3.40 45.98
C ILE A 301 5.35 -3.40 44.78
N VAL A 302 4.75 -3.35 43.59
CA VAL A 302 5.43 -3.04 42.33
C VAL A 302 5.27 -1.53 42.08
N GLN A 303 6.38 -0.81 41.96
CA GLN A 303 6.41 0.61 41.64
C GLN A 303 6.86 0.81 40.19
N ILE A 304 6.11 1.64 39.47
CA ILE A 304 6.38 2.02 38.08
C ILE A 304 6.37 3.55 38.00
N ASP A 305 7.54 4.14 37.84
CA ASP A 305 7.69 5.58 37.62
C ASP A 305 8.01 5.83 36.15
N SER A 306 7.29 6.75 35.51
CA SER A 306 7.54 7.13 34.11
C SER A 306 7.65 8.66 33.99
N SER A 307 8.66 9.14 33.29
CA SER A 307 8.91 10.55 33.01
C SER A 307 9.22 10.77 31.53
N ILE A 308 8.88 11.95 31.01
CA ILE A 308 9.37 12.44 29.72
C ILE A 308 10.41 13.50 30.02
N GLU A 309 11.62 13.29 29.53
CA GLU A 309 12.78 14.16 29.70
C GLU A 309 13.17 14.79 28.35
N ALA A 310 13.85 15.92 28.39
CA ALA A 310 14.23 16.74 27.23
C ALA A 310 15.72 17.06 27.26
#